data_AF-A0A820GN08-F1
#
_entry.id   AF-A0A820GN08-F1
#
_cell.length_a   1.000
_cell.length_b   1.000
_cell.length_c   1.000
_cell.angle_alpha   90.00
_cell.angle_beta   90.00
_cell.angle_gamma   90.00
#
_symmetry.space_group_name_H-M   'P 1'
#
loop_
_entity.id
_entity.type
_entity.pdbx_description
1 polymer ?
#
loop_
_entity_poly.entity_id
_entity_poly.type
_entity_poly.pdbx_seq_one_letter_code
_entity_poly.pdbx_strand_id
1 'polypeptide(L)'
;ELRDIIYQTTTNPNLFDLSTGRVFHAEILRYQTSSNENNNNECITNSDVLLIATHHAAFDRASHSIFFNDLCLAYNTNAILTEDDDESLQYIDYSIHEHLMDMITSRDFWYLQLEGYNLESRLLLPVDRHRVSNDHRSSSASITEICLNNKISQSFLDYASIHHVTPFQLGLSILYAFLFKLTHGENDLCISCLNANRHKTELQNIIGMFISTLPYRMQLDSHWSFDELVKYVQEKCLSILEHSHYPLQHILANLHVNKSNISFLETVYDFITISSQSDELSLDGASLKQVSFEQSFEVAKFDFSLIFIYNPLLEHNRLSFHLTCSRDLFDESTVINIGRRLEYCIQQLFSSNENINRIDTCFTSISKFNLILPEETEELEDVIFCRQSHIINE
;
A
#
# COMPACT_ATOMS: atom_id res chain seq x y z
N GLU A 1 13.96 -19.83 16.07
CA GLU A 1 13.80 -21.02 15.22
C GLU A 1 12.93 -20.75 14.00
N LEU A 2 11.58 -20.72 14.07
CA LEU A 2 10.74 -20.52 12.88
C LEU A 2 11.07 -19.22 12.12
N ARG A 3 11.30 -18.11 12.83
CA ARG A 3 11.75 -16.84 12.25
C ARG A 3 13.09 -16.98 11.52
N ASP A 4 14.05 -17.70 12.11
CA ASP A 4 15.38 -17.91 11.53
C ASP A 4 15.31 -18.78 10.27
N ILE A 5 14.46 -19.82 10.28
CA ILE A 5 14.20 -20.67 9.12
C ILE A 5 13.61 -19.82 7.98
N ILE A 6 12.57 -19.03 8.27
CA ILE A 6 11.96 -18.16 7.26
C ILE A 6 12.97 -17.14 6.72
N TYR A 7 13.76 -16.51 7.60
CA TYR A 7 14.81 -15.59 7.18
C TYR A 7 15.85 -16.27 6.28
N GLN A 8 16.34 -17.45 6.64
CA GLN A 8 17.29 -18.21 5.83
C GLN A 8 16.69 -18.64 4.49
N THR A 9 15.44 -19.12 4.47
CA THR A 9 14.76 -19.50 3.23
C THR A 9 14.58 -18.28 2.31
N THR A 10 14.05 -17.17 2.84
CA THR A 10 13.78 -15.95 2.06
C THR A 10 15.03 -15.19 1.59
N THR A 11 16.16 -15.32 2.30
CA THR A 11 17.43 -14.71 1.89
C THR A 11 18.30 -15.61 1.02
N ASN A 12 17.88 -16.86 0.77
CA ASN A 12 18.62 -17.79 -0.07
C ASN A 12 18.57 -17.34 -1.54
N PRO A 13 19.71 -16.95 -2.15
CA PRO A 13 19.73 -16.47 -3.53
C PRO A 13 19.37 -17.55 -4.55
N ASN A 14 19.45 -18.83 -4.18
CA ASN A 14 19.10 -19.97 -5.02
C ASN A 14 17.66 -20.46 -4.81
N LEU A 15 16.85 -19.73 -4.03
CA LEU A 15 15.45 -20.09 -3.80
C LEU A 15 14.67 -20.10 -5.12
N PHE A 16 14.96 -19.11 -5.98
CA PHE A 16 14.37 -18.94 -7.30
C PHE A 16 15.44 -18.91 -8.39
N ASP A 17 15.08 -19.41 -9.56
CA ASP A 17 15.89 -19.32 -10.76
C ASP A 17 14.96 -19.09 -11.97
N LEU A 18 14.86 -17.82 -12.37
CA LEU A 18 14.01 -17.38 -13.46
C LEU A 18 14.45 -17.96 -14.81
N SER A 19 15.73 -18.34 -14.97
CA SER A 19 16.23 -18.92 -16.22
C SER A 19 15.73 -20.33 -16.46
N THR A 20 15.38 -21.05 -15.38
CA THR A 20 14.81 -22.41 -15.42
C THR A 20 13.31 -22.43 -15.09
N GLY A 21 12.69 -21.25 -14.88
CA GLY A 21 11.26 -21.11 -14.54
C GLY A 21 10.92 -21.42 -13.08
N ARG A 22 11.92 -21.56 -12.20
CA ARG A 22 11.70 -21.83 -10.78
C ARG A 22 11.27 -20.54 -10.05
N VAL A 23 9.96 -20.32 -9.98
CA VAL A 23 9.32 -19.13 -9.36
C VAL A 23 8.46 -19.45 -8.14
N PHE A 24 8.41 -20.72 -7.73
CA PHE A 24 7.59 -21.20 -6.63
C PHE A 24 8.40 -22.18 -5.77
N HIS A 25 8.21 -22.10 -4.46
CA HIS A 25 8.79 -23.02 -3.49
C HIS A 25 7.78 -23.28 -2.38
N ALA A 26 7.64 -24.54 -1.97
CA ALA A 26 6.85 -24.93 -0.82
C ALA A 26 7.61 -25.96 0.01
N GLU A 27 7.54 -25.80 1.33
CA GLU A 27 8.08 -26.75 2.29
C GLU A 27 7.16 -26.90 3.50
N ILE A 28 7.19 -28.07 4.14
CA ILE A 28 6.42 -28.34 5.36
C ILE A 28 7.41 -28.45 6.51
N LEU A 29 7.28 -27.56 7.49
CA LEU A 29 8.05 -27.57 8.71
C LEU A 29 7.24 -28.30 9.77
N ARG A 30 7.75 -29.44 10.25
CA ARG A 30 7.08 -30.26 11.27
C ARG A 30 7.72 -30.06 12.63
N TYR A 31 6.89 -29.84 13.65
CA TYR A 31 7.36 -29.71 15.01
C TYR A 31 7.57 -31.10 15.64
N GLN A 32 8.82 -31.49 15.88
CA GLN A 32 9.13 -32.75 16.55
C GLN A 32 9.14 -32.58 18.07
N THR A 33 8.26 -33.30 18.78
CA THR A 33 8.34 -33.42 20.24
C THR A 33 9.32 -34.52 20.64
N SER A 34 10.14 -34.25 21.66
CA SER A 34 11.25 -35.10 22.11
C SER A 34 10.83 -36.38 22.87
N SER A 35 9.66 -36.94 22.58
CA SER A 35 9.17 -38.18 23.18
C SER A 35 9.14 -39.29 22.13
N ASN A 36 10.13 -40.19 22.23
CA ASN A 36 10.19 -41.48 21.56
C ASN A 36 8.85 -42.23 21.66
N GLU A 37 8.35 -42.74 20.54
CA GLU A 37 7.95 -44.14 20.35
C GLU A 37 7.33 -44.32 18.95
N ASN A 38 8.08 -44.95 18.04
CA ASN A 38 7.69 -45.87 16.95
C ASN A 38 6.23 -46.02 16.45
N ASN A 39 5.37 -45.01 16.48
CA ASN A 39 4.05 -45.04 15.85
C ASN A 39 3.66 -43.66 15.29
N ASN A 40 3.61 -43.60 13.95
CA ASN A 40 2.93 -42.61 13.12
C ASN A 40 3.37 -41.14 13.22
N ASN A 41 4.49 -40.81 12.56
CA ASN A 41 4.78 -39.47 12.03
C ASN A 41 3.79 -39.01 10.92
N GLU A 42 2.56 -39.54 10.89
CA GLU A 42 1.61 -39.33 9.78
C GLU A 42 0.57 -38.24 10.05
N CYS A 43 0.30 -37.88 11.31
CA CYS A 43 -0.72 -36.88 11.63
C CYS A 43 -0.13 -35.46 11.69
N ILE A 44 -0.75 -34.54 10.94
CA ILE A 44 -0.46 -33.10 11.00
C ILE A 44 -0.86 -32.58 12.38
N THR A 45 -0.01 -31.73 12.98
CA THR A 45 -0.29 -31.05 14.25
C THR A 45 -0.53 -29.56 14.05
N ASN A 46 -1.17 -28.90 15.02
CA ASN A 46 -1.35 -27.45 15.02
C ASN A 46 -0.02 -26.65 15.06
N SER A 47 1.11 -27.34 15.28
CA SER A 47 2.45 -26.74 15.31
C SER A 47 3.21 -26.91 13.99
N ASP A 48 2.64 -27.64 13.03
CA ASP A 48 3.21 -27.77 11.69
C ASP A 48 2.93 -26.51 10.87
N VAL A 49 3.90 -26.11 10.05
CA VAL A 49 3.83 -24.89 9.24
C VAL A 49 4.04 -25.24 7.78
N LEU A 50 3.11 -24.81 6.94
CA LEU A 50 3.28 -24.81 5.49
C LEU A 50 3.94 -23.48 5.09
N LEU A 51 5.19 -23.53 4.64
CA LEU A 51 5.88 -22.36 4.09
C LEU A 51 5.73 -22.37 2.58
N ILE A 52 5.25 -21.26 2.03
CA ILE A 52 5.14 -21.04 0.58
C ILE A 52 5.86 -19.74 0.24
N ALA A 53 6.79 -19.80 -0.70
CA ALA A 53 7.48 -18.65 -1.24
C ALA A 53 7.25 -18.58 -2.75
N THR A 54 6.85 -17.41 -3.22
CA THR A 54 6.62 -17.14 -4.64
C THR A 54 7.47 -15.96 -5.10
N HIS A 55 7.92 -16.00 -6.35
CA HIS A 55 8.62 -14.89 -6.96
C HIS A 55 7.59 -13.91 -7.54
N HIS A 56 7.74 -12.61 -7.25
CA HIS A 56 6.81 -11.57 -7.71
C HIS A 56 6.65 -11.49 -9.24
N ALA A 57 7.61 -12.01 -10.01
CA ALA A 57 7.47 -12.12 -11.48
C ALA A 57 6.28 -12.97 -11.94
N ALA A 58 5.76 -13.86 -11.09
CA ALA A 58 4.62 -14.73 -11.40
C ALA A 58 3.42 -14.52 -10.48
N PHE A 59 3.59 -13.87 -9.32
CA PHE A 59 2.55 -13.70 -8.31
C PHE A 59 2.40 -12.24 -7.90
N ASP A 60 1.20 -11.71 -8.06
CA ASP A 60 0.75 -10.48 -7.39
C ASP A 60 -0.01 -10.80 -6.08
N ARG A 61 -0.49 -9.75 -5.39
CA ARG A 61 -1.21 -9.89 -4.12
C ARG A 61 -2.45 -10.78 -4.23
N ALA A 62 -3.25 -10.59 -5.28
CA ALA A 62 -4.49 -11.34 -5.50
C ALA A 62 -4.22 -12.82 -5.83
N SER A 63 -3.09 -13.11 -6.50
CA SER A 63 -2.68 -14.48 -6.83
C SER A 63 -2.55 -15.38 -5.62
N HIS A 64 -2.21 -14.83 -4.44
CA HIS A 64 -2.11 -15.63 -3.22
C HIS A 64 -3.47 -16.19 -2.77
N SER A 65 -4.55 -15.40 -2.81
CA SER A 65 -5.86 -15.90 -2.41
C SER A 65 -6.41 -16.92 -3.40
N ILE A 66 -6.21 -16.69 -4.70
CA ILE A 66 -6.55 -17.65 -5.77
C ILE A 66 -5.81 -18.97 -5.52
N PHE A 67 -4.49 -18.92 -5.34
CA PHE A 67 -3.67 -20.10 -5.10
C PHE A 67 -4.14 -20.92 -3.88
N PHE A 68 -4.42 -20.26 -2.74
CA PHE A 68 -4.85 -20.99 -1.55
C PHE A 68 -6.25 -21.59 -1.68
N ASN A 69 -7.16 -20.92 -2.40
CA ASN A 69 -8.48 -21.48 -2.71
C ASN A 69 -8.35 -22.73 -3.58
N ASP A 70 -7.54 -22.66 -4.64
CA ASP A 70 -7.30 -23.78 -5.56
C ASP A 70 -6.58 -24.94 -4.86
N LEU A 71 -5.61 -24.63 -3.99
CA LEU A 71 -4.93 -25.63 -3.16
C LEU A 71 -5.92 -26.37 -2.26
N CYS A 72 -6.80 -25.64 -1.56
CA CYS A 72 -7.80 -26.26 -0.70
C CYS A 72 -8.79 -27.11 -1.50
N LEU A 73 -9.24 -26.61 -2.66
CA LEU A 73 -10.13 -27.35 -3.55
C LEU A 73 -9.49 -28.66 -4.02
N ALA A 74 -8.28 -28.59 -4.59
CA ALA A 74 -7.55 -29.75 -5.10
C ALA A 74 -7.30 -30.78 -3.99
N TYR A 75 -6.87 -30.33 -2.81
CA TYR A 75 -6.58 -31.21 -1.68
C TYR A 75 -7.84 -31.90 -1.14
N ASN A 76 -8.92 -31.14 -0.92
CA ASN A 76 -10.14 -31.68 -0.30
C ASN A 76 -10.92 -32.62 -1.22
N THR A 77 -10.84 -32.40 -2.52
CA THR A 77 -11.58 -33.20 -3.51
C THR A 77 -10.74 -34.32 -4.12
N ASN A 78 -9.43 -34.35 -3.86
CA ASN A 78 -8.45 -35.13 -4.64
C ASN A 78 -8.61 -34.91 -6.16
N ALA A 79 -9.14 -33.76 -6.57
CA ALA A 79 -9.28 -33.42 -7.97
C ALA A 79 -7.91 -33.02 -8.52
N ILE A 80 -7.58 -33.57 -9.69
CA ILE A 80 -6.60 -32.93 -10.55
C ILE A 80 -7.32 -31.72 -11.13
N LEU A 81 -6.93 -30.51 -10.73
CA LEU A 81 -7.32 -29.30 -11.43
C LEU A 81 -6.62 -29.35 -12.78
N THR A 82 -7.25 -29.96 -13.78
CA THR A 82 -6.75 -29.95 -15.15
C THR A 82 -7.05 -28.59 -15.76
N GLU A 83 -6.01 -27.89 -16.22
CA GLU A 83 -6.12 -26.64 -17.00
C GLU A 83 -6.58 -26.90 -18.47
N ASP A 84 -6.82 -28.16 -18.85
CA ASP A 84 -6.98 -28.62 -20.24
C ASP A 84 -8.38 -28.45 -20.84
N ASP A 85 -9.13 -27.41 -20.46
CA ASP A 85 -10.14 -26.91 -21.40
C ASP A 85 -9.43 -25.83 -22.23
N ASP A 86 -9.25 -26.10 -23.54
CA ASP A 86 -8.64 -25.23 -24.56
C ASP A 86 -9.23 -23.79 -24.58
N GLU A 87 -10.33 -23.55 -23.86
CA GLU A 87 -11.03 -22.27 -23.75
C GLU A 87 -10.67 -21.46 -22.48
N SER A 88 -9.87 -22.00 -21.55
CA SER A 88 -9.51 -21.31 -20.31
C SER A 88 -8.45 -20.22 -20.56
N LEU A 89 -8.76 -18.98 -20.14
CA LEU A 89 -7.85 -17.84 -20.31
C LEU A 89 -6.63 -18.00 -19.38
N GLN A 90 -5.43 -17.99 -19.94
CA GLN A 90 -4.17 -18.06 -19.19
C GLN A 90 -3.46 -16.71 -19.13
N TYR A 91 -2.49 -16.58 -18.23
CA TYR A 91 -1.67 -15.36 -18.13
C TYR A 91 -0.88 -15.06 -19.42
N ILE A 92 -0.53 -16.09 -20.20
CA ILE A 92 0.13 -15.92 -21.49
C ILE A 92 -0.79 -15.23 -22.50
N ASP A 93 -2.08 -15.53 -22.51
CA ASP A 93 -3.06 -14.88 -23.39
C ASP A 93 -3.21 -13.40 -23.06
N TYR A 94 -3.23 -13.07 -21.76
CA TYR A 94 -3.19 -11.69 -21.28
C TYR A 94 -1.92 -10.98 -21.76
N SER A 95 -0.76 -11.61 -21.62
CA SER A 95 0.54 -11.05 -22.02
C SER A 95 0.62 -10.81 -23.54
N ILE A 96 0.10 -11.75 -24.34
CA ILE A 96 0.02 -11.61 -25.81
C ILE A 96 -0.95 -10.48 -26.17
N HIS A 97 -2.12 -10.43 -25.52
CA HIS A 97 -3.11 -9.38 -25.76
C HIS A 97 -2.52 -8.00 -25.48
N GLU A 98 -1.90 -7.80 -24.32
CA GLU A 98 -1.23 -6.55 -23.95
C GLU A 98 -0.16 -6.14 -24.96
N HIS A 99 0.64 -7.10 -25.46
CA HIS A 99 1.66 -6.84 -26.47
C HIS A 99 1.10 -6.41 -27.83
N LEU A 100 -0.07 -6.93 -28.22
CA LEU A 100 -0.70 -6.67 -29.52
C LEU A 100 -1.64 -5.45 -29.50
N MET A 101 -2.01 -4.93 -28.33
CA MET A 101 -2.88 -3.77 -28.20
C MET A 101 -2.25 -2.52 -28.82
N ASP A 102 -3.06 -1.75 -29.55
CA ASP A 102 -2.67 -0.40 -29.95
C ASP A 102 -2.71 0.52 -28.73
N MET A 103 -1.54 1.07 -28.41
CA MET A 103 -1.31 1.87 -27.22
C MET A 103 -1.10 3.35 -27.53
N ILE A 104 -1.37 3.82 -28.75
CA ILE A 104 -1.13 5.22 -29.15
C ILE A 104 -1.90 6.20 -28.26
N THR A 105 -3.19 5.97 -28.01
CA THR A 105 -4.00 6.85 -27.16
C THR A 105 -3.47 6.90 -25.73
N SER A 106 -3.09 5.75 -25.16
CA SER A 106 -2.53 5.68 -23.81
C SER A 106 -1.14 6.31 -23.73
N ARG A 107 -0.31 6.13 -24.76
CA ARG A 107 0.98 6.83 -24.88
C ARG A 107 0.81 8.34 -24.82
N ASP A 108 -0.10 8.87 -25.64
CA ASP A 108 -0.33 10.32 -25.74
C ASP A 108 -0.93 10.88 -24.44
N PHE A 109 -1.83 10.13 -23.80
CA PHE A 109 -2.32 10.46 -22.46
C PHE A 109 -1.18 10.55 -21.45
N TRP A 110 -0.31 9.54 -21.36
CA TRP A 110 0.78 9.52 -20.38
C TRP A 110 1.82 10.61 -20.63
N TYR A 111 2.10 10.93 -21.89
CA TYR A 111 2.95 12.07 -22.25
C TYR A 111 2.35 13.38 -21.69
N LEU A 112 1.07 13.66 -21.96
CA LEU A 112 0.39 14.88 -21.49
C LEU A 112 0.25 14.91 -19.96
N GLN A 113 -0.09 13.78 -19.34
CA GLN A 113 -0.29 13.67 -17.90
C GLN A 113 0.99 14.00 -17.11
N LEU A 114 2.17 13.73 -17.67
CA LEU A 114 3.46 13.97 -17.03
C LEU A 114 4.22 15.16 -17.62
N GLU A 115 3.63 15.87 -18.59
CA GLU A 115 4.27 16.97 -19.29
C GLU A 115 4.65 18.11 -18.34
N GLY A 116 5.93 18.49 -18.35
CA GLY A 116 6.46 19.56 -17.48
C GLY A 116 6.65 19.18 -16.02
N TYR A 117 6.36 17.95 -15.61
CA TYR A 117 6.73 17.46 -14.27
C TYR A 117 8.23 17.17 -14.23
N ASN A 118 8.91 17.61 -13.17
CA ASN A 118 10.31 17.24 -12.97
C ASN A 118 10.39 15.85 -12.32
N LEU A 119 10.52 14.81 -13.15
CA LEU A 119 10.59 13.40 -12.74
C LEU A 119 11.84 13.05 -11.91
N GLU A 120 12.82 13.94 -11.82
CA GLU A 120 14.00 13.79 -10.97
C GLU A 120 13.85 14.55 -9.63
N SER A 121 12.90 15.47 -9.55
CA SER A 121 12.62 16.24 -8.33
C SER A 121 11.84 15.39 -7.35
N ARG A 122 12.43 15.16 -6.19
CA ARG A 122 11.81 14.41 -5.09
C ARG A 122 10.96 15.34 -4.24
N LEU A 123 9.90 14.79 -3.67
CA LEU A 123 9.10 15.50 -2.67
C LEU A 123 9.99 15.94 -1.52
N LEU A 124 9.83 17.17 -1.07
CA LEU A 124 10.58 17.75 0.05
C LEU A 124 10.02 17.26 1.39
N LEU A 125 10.18 15.96 1.64
CA LEU A 125 9.78 15.30 2.88
C LEU A 125 10.74 15.65 4.04
N PRO A 126 10.25 15.64 5.30
CA PRO A 126 11.08 15.90 6.48
C PRO A 126 11.99 14.70 6.79
N VAL A 127 13.05 14.53 6.00
CA VAL A 127 14.06 13.49 6.19
C VAL A 127 15.08 13.88 7.26
N ASP A 128 15.59 12.91 8.00
CA ASP A 128 16.60 13.10 9.06
C ASP A 128 18.04 12.98 8.51
N ARG A 129 18.20 12.39 7.33
CA ARG A 129 19.49 12.08 6.72
C ARG A 129 19.53 12.41 5.24
N HIS A 130 20.74 12.64 4.75
CA HIS A 130 20.98 12.71 3.31
C HIS A 130 20.86 11.32 2.69
N ARG A 131 20.28 11.29 1.48
CA ARG A 131 20.13 10.07 0.69
C ARG A 131 21.49 9.46 0.35
N VAL A 132 21.62 8.16 0.60
CA VAL A 132 22.69 7.31 0.07
C VAL A 132 22.35 6.83 -1.34
N SER A 133 23.36 6.49 -2.15
CA SER A 133 23.13 5.94 -3.49
C SER A 133 22.28 4.67 -3.45
N ASN A 134 21.50 4.42 -4.50
CA ASN A 134 20.60 3.26 -4.55
C ASN A 134 21.32 1.91 -4.32
N ASP A 135 22.58 1.79 -4.74
CA ASP A 135 23.42 0.58 -4.56
C ASP A 135 23.81 0.31 -3.09
N HIS A 136 23.54 1.24 -2.17
CA HIS A 136 23.90 1.16 -0.76
C HIS A 136 22.68 1.23 0.17
N ARG A 137 21.46 1.02 -0.36
CA ARG A 137 20.25 1.00 0.46
C ARG A 137 20.26 -0.21 1.38
N SER A 138 20.01 0.00 2.67
CA SER A 138 19.97 -1.07 3.67
C SER A 138 18.68 -1.89 3.62
N SER A 139 17.66 -1.38 2.91
CA SER A 139 16.29 -1.89 2.90
C SER A 139 15.63 -1.94 4.28
N SER A 140 16.22 -1.35 5.32
CA SER A 140 15.63 -1.33 6.66
C SER A 140 14.51 -0.29 6.74
N ALA A 141 13.43 -0.59 7.47
CA ALA A 141 12.27 0.29 7.57
C ALA A 141 12.03 0.87 8.98
N SER A 142 11.59 2.12 9.01
CA SER A 142 10.95 2.77 10.16
C SER A 142 9.44 2.77 9.89
N ILE A 143 8.64 2.30 10.84
CA ILE A 143 7.22 2.02 10.62
C ILE A 143 6.39 2.67 11.72
N THR A 144 5.20 3.14 11.37
CA THR A 144 4.13 3.39 12.33
C THR A 144 2.82 2.85 11.79
N GLU A 145 2.05 2.21 12.66
CA GLU A 145 0.70 1.73 12.39
C GLU A 145 -0.26 2.49 13.31
N ILE A 146 -1.29 3.09 12.72
CA ILE A 146 -2.32 3.81 13.47
C ILE A 146 -3.68 3.25 13.11
N CYS A 147 -4.43 2.89 14.15
CA CYS A 147 -5.78 2.39 14.04
C CYS A 147 -6.75 3.52 14.35
N LEU A 148 -7.55 3.90 13.35
CA LEU A 148 -8.54 4.95 13.52
C LEU A 148 -9.68 4.43 14.39
N ASN A 149 -10.19 5.29 15.28
CA ASN A 149 -11.33 4.91 16.11
C ASN A 149 -12.59 4.64 15.24
N ASN A 150 -13.57 3.97 15.83
CA ASN A 150 -14.77 3.51 15.13
C ASN A 150 -15.59 4.66 14.53
N LYS A 151 -15.66 5.81 15.20
CA LYS A 151 -16.42 6.98 14.72
C LYS A 151 -15.80 7.59 13.47
N ILE A 152 -14.48 7.70 13.45
CA ILE A 152 -13.71 8.21 12.31
C ILE A 152 -13.77 7.22 11.15
N SER A 153 -13.56 5.92 11.42
CA SER A 153 -13.64 4.86 10.41
C SER A 153 -15.02 4.88 9.72
N GLN A 154 -16.10 4.95 10.49
CA GLN A 154 -17.45 5.05 9.93
C GLN A 154 -17.65 6.35 9.15
N SER A 155 -17.20 7.49 9.67
CA SER A 155 -17.37 8.79 8.99
C SER A 155 -16.57 8.88 7.68
N PHE A 156 -15.40 8.25 7.61
CA PHE A 156 -14.63 8.11 6.37
C PHE A 156 -15.41 7.31 5.32
N LEU A 157 -16.00 6.17 5.71
CA LEU A 157 -16.79 5.31 4.82
C LEU A 157 -18.10 5.98 4.40
N ASP A 158 -18.79 6.65 5.33
CA ASP A 158 -19.99 7.43 5.07
C ASP A 158 -19.70 8.54 4.05
N TYR A 159 -18.59 9.28 4.24
CA TYR A 159 -18.16 10.31 3.31
C TYR A 159 -17.91 9.74 1.92
N ALA A 160 -17.15 8.64 1.83
CA ALA A 160 -16.89 7.98 0.56
C ALA A 160 -18.19 7.60 -0.17
N SER A 161 -19.15 7.04 0.59
CA SER A 161 -20.46 6.67 0.06
C SER A 161 -21.31 7.88 -0.38
N ILE A 162 -21.36 8.94 0.41
CA ILE A 162 -22.16 10.15 0.13
C ILE A 162 -21.63 10.90 -1.10
N HIS A 163 -20.31 10.97 -1.23
CA HIS A 163 -19.65 11.68 -2.33
C HIS A 163 -19.42 10.80 -3.56
N HIS A 164 -19.91 9.55 -3.55
CA HIS A 164 -19.76 8.58 -4.63
C HIS A 164 -18.31 8.35 -5.05
N VAL A 165 -17.39 8.35 -4.08
CA VAL A 165 -15.96 8.06 -4.28
C VAL A 165 -15.59 6.75 -3.61
N THR A 166 -14.57 6.08 -4.14
CA THR A 166 -14.02 4.88 -3.50
C THR A 166 -13.19 5.24 -2.25
N PRO A 167 -13.09 4.35 -1.26
CA PRO A 167 -12.16 4.50 -0.14
C PRO A 167 -10.71 4.78 -0.58
N PHE A 168 -10.26 4.17 -1.68
CA PHE A 168 -8.97 4.44 -2.29
C PHE A 168 -8.83 5.91 -2.71
N GLN A 169 -9.81 6.46 -3.45
CA GLN A 169 -9.79 7.86 -3.91
C GLN A 169 -9.84 8.84 -2.73
N LEU A 170 -10.64 8.54 -1.70
CA LEU A 170 -10.70 9.38 -0.50
C LEU A 170 -9.38 9.39 0.26
N GLY A 171 -8.80 8.21 0.54
CA GLY A 171 -7.49 8.13 1.21
C GLY A 171 -6.37 8.80 0.40
N LEU A 172 -6.43 8.72 -0.93
CA LEU A 172 -5.51 9.40 -1.83
C LEU A 172 -5.66 10.92 -1.74
N SER A 173 -6.89 11.41 -1.62
CA SER A 173 -7.18 12.84 -1.46
C SER A 173 -6.65 13.37 -0.13
N ILE A 174 -6.80 12.59 0.95
CA ILE A 174 -6.20 12.89 2.25
C ILE A 174 -4.67 12.93 2.14
N LEU A 175 -4.06 11.96 1.44
CA LEU A 175 -2.62 11.94 1.24
C LEU A 175 -2.13 13.18 0.47
N TYR A 176 -2.81 13.61 -0.60
CA TYR A 176 -2.40 14.83 -1.31
C TYR A 176 -2.56 16.09 -0.47
N ALA A 177 -3.65 16.24 0.29
CA ALA A 177 -3.81 17.34 1.23
C ALA A 177 -2.71 17.34 2.29
N PHE A 178 -2.38 16.16 2.81
CA PHE A 178 -1.33 15.97 3.80
C PHE A 178 0.06 16.29 3.22
N LEU A 179 0.40 15.75 2.05
CA LEU A 179 1.67 16.00 1.37
C LEU A 179 1.83 17.47 1.03
N PHE A 180 0.80 18.13 0.49
CA PHE A 180 0.81 19.58 0.24
C PHE A 180 1.24 20.36 1.48
N LYS A 181 0.72 20.01 2.66
CA LYS A 181 1.11 20.65 3.92
C LYS A 181 2.51 20.23 4.38
N LEU A 182 2.86 18.96 4.23
CA LEU A 182 4.13 18.39 4.67
C LEU A 182 5.33 18.93 3.87
N THR A 183 5.12 19.24 2.59
CA THR A 183 6.11 19.81 1.67
C THR A 183 6.06 21.33 1.59
N HIS A 184 5.46 22.00 2.58
CA HIS A 184 5.40 23.46 2.69
C HIS A 184 4.67 24.16 1.52
N GLY A 185 3.65 23.53 0.97
CA GLY A 185 2.77 24.10 -0.06
C GLY A 185 3.15 23.75 -1.49
N GLU A 186 4.00 22.72 -1.71
CA GLU A 186 4.26 22.20 -3.05
C GLU A 186 2.95 21.69 -3.66
N ASN A 187 2.59 22.24 -4.82
CA ASN A 187 1.29 22.04 -5.43
C ASN A 187 1.31 21.18 -6.69
N ASP A 188 2.48 20.80 -7.22
CA ASP A 188 2.61 19.83 -8.31
C ASP A 188 3.25 18.56 -7.75
N LEU A 189 2.42 17.60 -7.35
CA LEU A 189 2.84 16.41 -6.61
C LEU A 189 2.65 15.17 -7.48
N CYS A 190 3.68 14.33 -7.57
CA CYS A 190 3.57 13.02 -8.21
C CYS A 190 4.00 11.92 -7.25
N ILE A 191 3.11 10.95 -7.05
CA ILE A 191 3.37 9.74 -6.26
C ILE A 191 3.02 8.51 -7.09
N SER A 192 3.40 7.34 -6.61
CA SER A 192 3.02 6.06 -7.21
C SER A 192 1.81 5.48 -6.53
N CYS A 193 0.88 4.94 -7.31
CA CYS A 193 -0.19 4.08 -6.80
C CYS A 193 -0.06 2.67 -7.36
N LEU A 194 -0.53 1.69 -6.57
CA LEU A 194 -0.57 0.29 -6.97
C LEU A 194 -1.96 -0.06 -7.54
N ASN A 195 -2.00 -0.43 -8.82
CA ASN A 195 -3.22 -0.75 -9.53
C ASN A 195 -3.26 -2.25 -9.82
N ALA A 196 -4.27 -2.96 -9.33
CA ALA A 196 -4.36 -4.41 -9.50
C ALA A 196 -4.50 -4.86 -10.97
N ASN A 197 -4.99 -3.99 -11.86
CA ASN A 197 -5.20 -4.22 -13.29
C ASN A 197 -6.06 -5.45 -13.67
N ARG A 198 -6.75 -6.07 -12.72
CA ARG A 198 -7.72 -7.17 -12.91
C ARG A 198 -9.14 -6.65 -13.16
N HIS A 199 -9.28 -5.78 -14.17
CA HIS A 199 -10.51 -5.03 -14.45
C HIS A 199 -11.59 -5.85 -15.17
N LYS A 200 -11.20 -6.93 -15.85
CA LYS A 200 -12.11 -7.89 -16.48
C LYS A 200 -12.36 -9.06 -15.55
N THR A 201 -13.60 -9.56 -15.52
CA THR A 201 -14.01 -10.72 -14.71
C THR A 201 -13.15 -11.96 -14.96
N GLU A 202 -12.75 -12.15 -16.21
CA GLU A 202 -11.94 -13.25 -16.71
C GLU A 202 -10.52 -13.23 -16.14
N LEU A 203 -10.02 -12.05 -15.72
CA LEU A 203 -8.69 -11.90 -15.12
C LEU A 203 -8.70 -12.06 -13.60
N GLN A 204 -9.86 -12.12 -12.95
CA GLN A 204 -9.93 -12.11 -11.48
C GLN A 204 -9.44 -13.40 -10.84
N ASN A 205 -9.54 -14.53 -11.56
CA ASN A 205 -9.20 -15.86 -11.05
C ASN A 205 -7.90 -16.44 -11.66
N ILE A 206 -7.09 -15.62 -12.33
CA ILE A 206 -5.83 -16.07 -12.94
C ILE A 206 -4.66 -15.78 -12.00
N ILE A 207 -3.84 -16.77 -11.66
CA ILE A 207 -2.55 -16.53 -11.00
C ILE A 207 -1.61 -15.83 -11.98
N GLY A 208 -1.06 -14.69 -11.59
CA GLY A 208 -0.19 -13.91 -12.48
C GLY A 208 0.24 -12.57 -11.93
N MET A 209 1.13 -11.91 -12.66
CA MET A 209 1.69 -10.61 -12.32
C MET A 209 0.91 -9.51 -13.05
N PHE A 210 -0.21 -9.07 -12.48
CA PHE A 210 -1.06 -8.02 -13.09
C PHE A 210 -0.83 -6.64 -12.47
N ILE A 211 -0.45 -6.58 -11.18
CA ILE A 211 -0.34 -5.30 -10.47
C ILE A 211 0.65 -4.34 -11.16
N SER A 212 0.23 -3.11 -11.41
CA SER A 212 1.05 -2.07 -12.03
C SER A 212 1.29 -0.94 -11.05
N THR A 213 2.49 -0.37 -11.09
CA THR A 213 2.83 0.84 -10.34
C THR A 213 2.79 2.01 -11.30
N LEU A 214 1.86 2.95 -11.09
CA LEU A 214 1.61 4.05 -12.02
C LEU A 214 1.80 5.41 -11.34
N PRO A 215 2.30 6.42 -12.07
CA PRO A 215 2.43 7.77 -11.55
C PRO A 215 1.07 8.46 -11.49
N TYR A 216 0.73 8.97 -10.31
CA TYR A 216 -0.42 9.83 -10.07
C TYR A 216 0.13 11.23 -9.82
N ARG A 217 0.14 12.06 -10.87
CA ARG A 217 0.48 13.48 -10.78
C ARG A 217 -0.78 14.31 -10.59
N MET A 218 -0.76 15.18 -9.57
CA MET A 218 -1.84 16.10 -9.24
C MET A 218 -1.29 17.51 -9.12
N GLN A 219 -1.95 18.46 -9.80
CA GLN A 219 -1.70 19.89 -9.67
C GLN A 219 -2.80 20.50 -8.80
N LEU A 220 -2.45 20.81 -7.57
CA LEU A 220 -3.36 21.26 -6.53
C LEU A 220 -3.53 22.78 -6.56
N ASP A 221 -4.72 23.26 -6.22
CA ASP A 221 -4.94 24.65 -5.85
C ASP A 221 -5.03 24.75 -4.32
N SER A 222 -4.20 25.62 -3.73
CA SER A 222 -4.19 25.87 -2.29
C SER A 222 -5.54 26.36 -1.75
N HIS A 223 -6.38 26.96 -2.60
CA HIS A 223 -7.68 27.51 -2.22
C HIS A 223 -8.81 26.47 -2.25
N TRP A 224 -8.58 25.32 -2.87
CA TRP A 224 -9.59 24.27 -2.91
C TRP A 224 -9.98 23.85 -1.51
N SER A 225 -11.28 23.73 -1.32
CA SER A 225 -11.88 22.96 -0.25
C SER A 225 -11.50 21.48 -0.37
N PHE A 226 -11.63 20.72 0.71
CA PHE A 226 -11.36 19.30 0.66
C PHE A 226 -12.30 18.56 -0.32
N ASP A 227 -13.56 18.98 -0.41
CA ASP A 227 -14.52 18.42 -1.38
C ASP A 227 -14.12 18.66 -2.84
N GLU A 228 -13.58 19.83 -3.15
CA GLU A 228 -13.05 20.13 -4.49
C GLU A 228 -11.83 19.26 -4.81
N LEU A 229 -10.93 19.07 -3.83
CA LEU A 229 -9.80 18.16 -3.98
C LEU A 229 -10.27 16.72 -4.23
N VAL A 230 -11.26 16.22 -3.47
CA VAL A 230 -11.79 14.86 -3.64
C VAL A 230 -12.37 14.66 -5.04
N LYS A 231 -13.13 15.64 -5.55
CA LYS A 231 -13.67 15.60 -6.93
C LYS A 231 -12.56 15.60 -7.97
N TYR A 232 -11.56 16.46 -7.81
CA TYR A 232 -10.40 16.51 -8.72
C TYR A 232 -9.63 15.18 -8.73
N VAL A 233 -9.38 14.60 -7.55
CA VAL A 233 -8.70 13.30 -7.42
C VAL A 233 -9.54 12.19 -8.05
N GLN A 234 -10.86 12.19 -7.85
CA GLN A 234 -11.77 11.22 -8.46
C GLN A 234 -11.66 11.25 -10.00
N GLU A 235 -11.79 12.43 -10.61
CA GLU A 235 -11.69 12.62 -12.06
C GLU A 235 -10.33 12.16 -12.60
N LYS A 236 -9.24 12.58 -11.96
CA LYS A 236 -7.88 12.18 -12.35
C LYS A 236 -7.63 10.67 -12.21
N CYS A 237 -8.15 10.05 -11.14
CA CYS A 237 -8.05 8.61 -10.96
C CYS A 237 -8.75 7.85 -12.09
N LEU A 238 -9.94 8.29 -12.51
CA LEU A 238 -10.68 7.65 -13.59
C LEU A 238 -9.91 7.71 -14.91
N SER A 239 -9.38 8.89 -15.28
CA SER A 239 -8.56 9.02 -16.49
C SER A 239 -7.28 8.17 -16.43
N ILE A 240 -6.61 8.09 -15.28
CA ILE A 240 -5.44 7.21 -15.13
C ILE A 240 -5.83 5.73 -15.26
N LEU A 241 -6.96 5.32 -14.70
CA LEU A 241 -7.43 3.94 -14.76
C LEU A 241 -7.75 3.50 -16.19
N GLU A 242 -8.33 4.38 -17.01
CA GLU A 242 -8.59 4.11 -18.44
C GLU A 242 -7.30 3.76 -19.21
N HIS A 243 -6.15 4.33 -18.80
CA HIS A 243 -4.84 4.14 -19.42
C HIS A 243 -3.87 3.29 -18.59
N SER A 244 -4.36 2.62 -17.55
CA SER A 244 -3.56 1.83 -16.59
C SER A 244 -2.92 0.56 -17.16
N HIS A 245 -3.43 0.12 -18.31
CA HIS A 245 -2.91 -1.00 -19.09
C HIS A 245 -1.64 -0.65 -19.86
N TYR A 246 -1.21 0.62 -19.88
CA TYR A 246 0.03 1.02 -20.53
C TYR A 246 1.23 0.74 -19.62
N PRO A 247 2.23 -0.05 -20.04
CA PRO A 247 3.34 -0.43 -19.17
C PRO A 247 4.15 0.79 -18.68
N LEU A 248 4.45 0.82 -17.38
CA LEU A 248 5.33 1.83 -16.79
C LEU A 248 6.66 1.96 -17.54
N GLN A 249 7.21 0.85 -18.01
CA GLN A 249 8.46 0.81 -18.76
C GLN A 249 8.37 1.65 -20.05
N HIS A 250 7.22 1.63 -20.72
CA HIS A 250 6.97 2.43 -21.91
C HIS A 250 6.77 3.90 -21.56
N ILE A 251 6.06 4.22 -20.46
CA ILE A 251 5.94 5.59 -19.93
C ILE A 251 7.34 6.20 -19.76
N LEU A 252 8.21 5.50 -19.06
CA LEU A 252 9.58 5.95 -18.77
C LEU A 252 10.45 6.09 -20.03
N ALA A 253 10.33 5.14 -20.97
CA ALA A 253 11.07 5.19 -22.22
C ALA A 253 10.71 6.41 -23.07
N ASN A 254 9.43 6.76 -23.14
CA ASN A 254 8.95 7.92 -23.91
C ASN A 254 9.37 9.27 -23.30
N LEU A 255 9.53 9.32 -21.97
CA LEU A 255 9.94 10.52 -21.26
C LEU A 255 11.48 10.68 -21.21
N HIS A 256 12.24 9.76 -21.82
CA HIS A 256 13.71 9.74 -21.84
C HIS A 256 14.35 9.84 -20.45
N VAL A 257 13.67 9.31 -19.41
CA VAL A 257 14.16 9.36 -18.03
C VAL A 257 15.01 8.13 -17.72
N ASN A 258 16.17 8.34 -17.12
CA ASN A 258 17.00 7.26 -16.59
C ASN A 258 16.29 6.59 -15.40
N LYS A 259 16.14 5.26 -15.46
CA LYS A 259 15.43 4.46 -14.44
C LYS A 259 15.95 4.68 -13.01
N SER A 260 17.21 5.06 -12.84
CA SER A 260 17.85 5.25 -11.54
C SER A 260 17.40 6.51 -10.79
N ASN A 261 16.74 7.47 -11.45
CA ASN A 261 16.46 8.80 -10.90
C ASN A 261 14.96 9.16 -10.80
N ILE A 262 14.06 8.19 -10.91
CA ILE A 262 12.61 8.48 -10.95
C ILE A 262 12.09 8.74 -9.53
N SER A 263 11.74 9.99 -9.24
CA SER A 263 11.37 10.44 -7.90
C SER A 263 10.00 9.95 -7.45
N PHE A 264 9.00 9.87 -8.34
CA PHE A 264 7.64 9.48 -7.96
C PHE A 264 7.54 8.02 -7.51
N LEU A 265 8.50 7.17 -7.88
CA LEU A 265 8.58 5.77 -7.43
C LEU A 265 8.98 5.66 -5.95
N GLU A 266 9.47 6.75 -5.34
CA GLU A 266 9.94 6.76 -3.96
C GLU A 266 8.83 6.99 -2.93
N THR A 267 7.70 7.54 -3.37
CA THR A 267 6.50 7.78 -2.56
C THR A 267 5.35 6.94 -3.10
N VAL A 268 4.89 5.96 -2.33
CA VAL A 268 3.87 4.99 -2.75
C VAL A 268 2.62 5.08 -1.89
N TYR A 269 1.46 5.00 -2.54
CA TYR A 269 0.15 4.88 -1.92
C TYR A 269 -0.55 3.58 -2.33
N ASP A 270 -1.22 2.93 -1.38
CA ASP A 270 -2.09 1.80 -1.63
C ASP A 270 -3.29 1.80 -0.66
N PHE A 271 -4.36 1.12 -1.04
CA PHE A 271 -5.52 0.88 -0.20
C PHE A 271 -5.89 -0.60 -0.28
N ILE A 272 -5.78 -1.30 0.84
CA ILE A 272 -6.03 -2.74 0.93
C ILE A 272 -7.31 -2.98 1.71
N THR A 273 -8.26 -3.67 1.08
CA THR A 273 -9.41 -4.24 1.79
C THR A 273 -9.11 -5.68 2.15
N ILE A 274 -9.15 -5.99 3.45
CA ILE A 274 -9.09 -7.36 3.94
C ILE A 274 -10.42 -8.04 3.61
N SER A 275 -10.38 -9.16 2.89
CA SER A 275 -11.55 -10.00 2.62
C SER A 275 -11.41 -11.33 3.36
N SER A 276 -12.54 -11.94 3.72
CA SER A 276 -12.63 -13.15 4.56
C SER A 276 -12.13 -14.44 3.90
N GLN A 277 -11.48 -14.36 2.74
CA GLN A 277 -11.08 -15.56 2.00
C GLN A 277 -10.05 -16.42 2.78
N SER A 278 -9.39 -15.88 3.80
CA SER A 278 -8.41 -16.63 4.61
C SER A 278 -9.01 -17.46 5.74
N ASP A 279 -10.20 -17.13 6.26
CA ASP A 279 -10.67 -17.68 7.54
C ASP A 279 -11.38 -19.05 7.42
N GLU A 280 -11.68 -19.50 6.21
CA GLU A 280 -12.29 -20.80 5.91
C GLU A 280 -11.38 -21.77 5.14
N LEU A 281 -10.10 -21.43 4.94
CA LEU A 281 -9.17 -22.32 4.27
C LEU A 281 -8.95 -23.57 5.14
N SER A 282 -9.28 -24.73 4.58
CA SER A 282 -9.11 -26.01 5.27
C SER A 282 -8.62 -27.10 4.34
N LEU A 283 -7.79 -27.98 4.87
CA LEU A 283 -7.23 -29.15 4.21
C LEU A 283 -7.67 -30.39 4.98
N ASP A 284 -8.64 -31.14 4.45
CA ASP A 284 -9.26 -32.33 5.06
C ASP A 284 -9.70 -32.08 6.52
N GLY A 285 -10.38 -30.95 6.74
CA GLY A 285 -10.86 -30.51 8.05
C GLY A 285 -9.81 -29.84 8.94
N ALA A 286 -8.53 -29.80 8.55
CA ALA A 286 -7.51 -29.00 9.23
C ALA A 286 -7.60 -27.53 8.81
N SER A 287 -7.87 -26.63 9.75
CA SER A 287 -7.94 -25.18 9.49
C SER A 287 -6.53 -24.62 9.23
N LEU A 288 -6.37 -23.95 8.09
CA LEU A 288 -5.20 -23.16 7.78
C LEU A 288 -5.34 -21.78 8.43
N LYS A 289 -4.33 -21.38 9.20
CA LYS A 289 -4.24 -20.04 9.76
C LYS A 289 -2.96 -19.39 9.27
N GLN A 290 -3.10 -18.18 8.73
CA GLN A 290 -1.93 -17.41 8.37
C GLN A 290 -1.12 -17.11 9.63
N VAL A 291 0.15 -17.50 9.63
CA VAL A 291 1.08 -17.13 10.69
C VAL A 291 1.56 -15.71 10.40
N SER A 292 1.01 -14.73 11.09
CA SER A 292 1.45 -13.34 11.00
C SER A 292 2.76 -13.18 11.77
N PHE A 293 3.81 -12.73 11.10
CA PHE A 293 5.02 -12.24 11.76
C PHE A 293 4.94 -10.73 11.83
N GLU A 294 5.21 -10.15 13.00
CA GLU A 294 5.32 -8.70 13.19
C GLU A 294 6.36 -8.05 12.25
N GLN A 295 7.30 -8.84 11.69
CA GLN A 295 8.42 -8.39 10.87
C GLN A 295 8.14 -8.18 9.37
N SER A 296 6.93 -8.44 8.84
CA SER A 296 6.66 -8.21 7.41
C SER A 296 6.78 -6.73 6.97
N PHE A 297 6.99 -5.83 7.93
CA PHE A 297 7.12 -4.39 7.72
C PHE A 297 8.56 -3.87 7.83
N GLU A 298 9.56 -4.67 8.22
CA GLU A 298 10.94 -4.20 8.41
C GLU A 298 11.71 -3.92 7.10
N VAL A 299 11.09 -4.19 5.95
CA VAL A 299 11.69 -3.99 4.62
C VAL A 299 11.09 -2.77 3.91
N ALA A 300 11.90 -1.73 3.75
CA ALA A 300 11.56 -0.54 2.98
C ALA A 300 11.95 -0.72 1.50
N LYS A 301 10.94 -1.02 0.66
CA LYS A 301 11.10 -1.03 -0.81
C LYS A 301 11.14 0.38 -1.41
N PHE A 302 10.54 1.35 -0.71
CA PHE A 302 10.38 2.74 -1.12
C PHE A 302 10.85 3.66 0.00
N ASP A 303 11.02 4.96 -0.28
CA ASP A 303 11.41 5.91 0.76
C ASP A 303 10.26 6.26 1.69
N PHE A 304 9.06 6.34 1.13
CA PHE A 304 7.82 6.63 1.83
C PHE A 304 6.69 5.78 1.24
N SER A 305 6.02 4.99 2.06
CA SER A 305 4.86 4.20 1.65
C SER A 305 3.74 4.34 2.66
N LEU A 306 2.58 4.80 2.20
CA LEU A 306 1.36 4.86 2.98
C LEU A 306 0.36 3.85 2.45
N ILE A 307 -0.06 2.92 3.30
CA ILE A 307 -1.06 1.91 2.96
C ILE A 307 -2.23 2.04 3.94
N PHE A 308 -3.42 2.36 3.44
CA PHE A 308 -4.63 2.22 4.22
C PHE A 308 -5.07 0.75 4.21
N ILE A 309 -5.50 0.25 5.37
CA ILE A 309 -6.04 -1.09 5.52
C ILE A 309 -7.46 -0.98 6.05
N TYR A 310 -8.40 -1.47 5.27
CA TYR A 310 -9.80 -1.58 5.64
C TYR A 310 -10.12 -3.03 5.98
N ASN A 311 -10.56 -3.28 7.22
CA ASN A 311 -11.01 -4.58 7.66
C ASN A 311 -12.52 -4.57 7.98
N PRO A 312 -13.38 -4.99 7.03
CA PRO A 312 -14.82 -5.10 7.25
C PRO A 312 -15.22 -6.26 8.18
N LEU A 313 -14.30 -7.18 8.52
CA LEU A 313 -14.59 -8.38 9.31
C LEU A 313 -14.46 -8.15 10.82
N LEU A 314 -13.71 -7.11 11.20
CA LEU A 314 -13.58 -6.69 12.59
C LEU A 314 -14.77 -5.82 12.99
N GLU A 315 -15.05 -5.78 14.30
CA GLU A 315 -16.10 -4.90 14.83
C GLU A 315 -15.92 -3.46 14.33
N HIS A 316 -17.02 -2.88 13.85
CA HIS A 316 -17.09 -1.49 13.39
C HIS A 316 -16.25 -1.12 12.15
N ASN A 317 -16.02 -2.04 11.22
CA ASN A 317 -15.43 -1.69 9.91
C ASN A 317 -14.08 -0.97 10.07
N ARG A 318 -13.16 -1.60 10.82
CA ARG A 318 -11.91 -0.96 11.26
C ARG A 318 -11.09 -0.46 10.08
N LEU A 319 -10.73 0.81 10.13
CA LEU A 319 -9.78 1.44 9.21
C LEU A 319 -8.47 1.73 9.96
N SER A 320 -7.35 1.30 9.41
CA SER A 320 -6.02 1.67 9.87
C SER A 320 -5.17 2.16 8.71
N PHE A 321 -4.01 2.72 9.01
CA PHE A 321 -2.99 2.95 8.01
C PHE A 321 -1.61 2.58 8.55
N HIS A 322 -0.75 2.15 7.62
CA HIS A 322 0.63 1.80 7.86
C HIS A 322 1.49 2.77 7.07
N LEU A 323 2.35 3.50 7.77
CA LEU A 323 3.38 4.33 7.16
C LEU A 323 4.71 3.63 7.33
N THR A 324 5.34 3.27 6.21
CA THR A 324 6.64 2.61 6.15
C THR A 324 7.61 3.52 5.41
N CYS A 325 8.71 3.89 6.06
CA CYS A 325 9.74 4.73 5.48
C CYS A 325 11.12 4.07 5.55
N SER A 326 12.02 4.43 4.64
CA SER A 326 13.40 3.94 4.67
C SER A 326 14.16 4.48 5.88
N ARG A 327 14.77 3.59 6.69
CA ARG A 327 15.68 3.98 7.79
C ARG A 327 16.92 4.72 7.32
N ASP A 328 17.28 4.58 6.04
CA ASP A 328 18.38 5.33 5.44
C ASP A 328 18.06 6.85 5.39
N LEU A 329 16.78 7.23 5.50
CA LEU A 329 16.31 8.62 5.44
C LEU A 329 15.60 9.08 6.72
N PHE A 330 14.81 8.20 7.35
CA PHE A 330 13.90 8.56 8.44
C PHE A 330 14.18 7.78 9.72
N ASP A 331 14.30 8.52 10.82
CA ASP A 331 14.25 7.99 12.18
C ASP A 331 12.84 7.53 12.54
N GLU A 332 12.78 6.56 13.43
CA GLU A 332 11.52 6.00 13.94
C GLU A 332 10.64 7.08 14.59
N SER A 333 11.24 7.99 15.37
CA SER A 333 10.53 9.13 15.95
C SER A 333 9.92 10.05 14.90
N THR A 334 10.62 10.28 13.79
CA THR A 334 10.14 11.12 12.70
C THR A 334 8.95 10.46 12.00
N VAL A 335 9.05 9.16 11.71
CA VAL A 335 7.93 8.39 11.12
C VAL A 335 6.71 8.36 12.05
N ILE A 336 6.89 8.12 13.35
CA ILE A 336 5.81 8.17 14.34
C ILE A 336 5.13 9.54 14.33
N ASN A 337 5.91 10.63 14.33
CA ASN A 337 5.36 11.98 14.29
C ASN A 337 4.60 12.26 13.00
N ILE A 338 5.11 11.86 11.83
CA ILE A 338 4.39 11.97 10.55
C ILE A 338 3.06 11.21 10.63
N GLY A 339 3.06 9.99 11.18
CA GLY A 339 1.84 9.21 11.40
C GLY A 339 0.83 9.92 12.28
N ARG A 340 1.24 10.43 13.45
CA ARG A 340 0.36 11.19 14.36
C ARG A 340 -0.23 12.42 13.69
N ARG A 341 0.56 13.12 12.86
CA ARG A 341 0.09 14.30 12.11
C ARG A 341 -0.92 13.92 11.02
N LEU A 342 -0.72 12.79 10.35
CA LEU A 342 -1.71 12.26 9.40
C LEU A 342 -3.01 11.87 10.12
N GLU A 343 -2.91 11.18 11.26
CA GLU A 343 -4.07 10.85 12.10
C GLU A 343 -4.84 12.12 12.50
N TYR A 344 -4.13 13.14 12.96
CA TYR A 344 -4.73 14.41 13.33
C TYR A 344 -5.38 15.14 12.14
N CYS A 345 -4.79 15.05 10.94
CA CYS A 345 -5.40 15.56 9.72
C CYS A 345 -6.71 14.83 9.40
N ILE A 346 -6.75 13.50 9.55
CA ILE A 346 -7.96 12.69 9.38
C ILE A 346 -9.01 13.04 10.45
N GLN A 347 -8.58 13.24 11.70
CA GLN A 347 -9.47 13.68 12.78
C GLN A 347 -10.09 15.05 12.49
N GLN A 348 -9.33 16.02 11.97
CA GLN A 348 -9.87 17.33 11.58
C GLN A 348 -10.94 17.21 10.49
N LEU A 349 -10.82 16.25 9.57
CA LEU A 349 -11.78 16.01 8.50
C LEU A 349 -13.07 15.34 9.01
N PHE A 350 -12.96 14.36 9.89
CA PHE A 350 -14.07 13.44 10.22
C PHE A 350 -14.57 13.49 11.68
N SER A 351 -13.95 14.27 12.55
CA SER A 351 -14.45 14.45 13.92
C SER A 351 -15.76 15.23 13.88
N SER A 352 -16.80 14.61 14.43
CA SER A 352 -18.11 15.25 14.57
C SER A 352 -18.01 16.34 15.63
N ASN A 353 -17.97 17.61 15.22
CA ASN A 353 -18.21 18.69 16.17
C ASN A 353 -19.71 18.68 16.50
N GLU A 354 -20.08 18.37 17.74
CA GLU A 354 -21.48 18.44 18.22
C GLU A 354 -22.09 19.86 18.08
N ASN A 355 -21.26 20.88 17.81
CA ASN A 355 -21.66 22.27 17.59
C ASN A 355 -21.36 22.82 16.18
N ILE A 356 -20.74 22.05 15.29
CA ILE A 356 -20.45 22.50 13.91
C ILE A 356 -20.96 21.39 13.01
N ASN A 357 -22.00 21.69 12.22
CA ASN A 357 -22.52 20.77 11.21
C ASN A 357 -21.34 20.13 10.47
N ARG A 358 -21.40 18.82 10.21
CA ARG A 358 -20.46 17.97 9.42
C ARG A 358 -19.96 18.58 8.08
N ILE A 359 -20.51 19.74 7.73
CA ILE A 359 -20.46 20.49 6.49
C ILE A 359 -19.24 21.44 6.49
N ASP A 360 -18.84 22.10 7.60
CA ASP A 360 -17.89 23.24 7.52
C ASP A 360 -16.40 22.87 7.33
N THR A 361 -15.94 21.71 7.81
CA THR A 361 -14.54 21.26 7.59
C THR A 361 -14.30 20.87 6.14
N CYS A 362 -15.31 20.36 5.45
CA CYS A 362 -15.26 20.03 4.03
C CYS A 362 -15.13 21.26 3.13
N PHE A 363 -15.62 22.43 3.56
CA PHE A 363 -15.42 23.73 2.89
C PHE A 363 -14.12 24.44 3.30
N THR A 364 -13.38 23.86 4.24
CA THR A 364 -12.11 24.43 4.67
C THR A 364 -11.06 24.19 3.59
N SER A 365 -10.41 25.27 3.16
CA SER A 365 -9.33 25.21 2.17
C SER A 365 -8.20 24.30 2.67
N ILE A 366 -7.60 23.51 1.76
CA ILE A 366 -6.49 22.60 2.08
C ILE A 366 -5.30 23.33 2.73
N SER A 367 -5.12 24.62 2.47
CA SER A 367 -4.10 25.46 3.10
C SER A 367 -4.28 25.62 4.61
N LYS A 368 -5.50 25.50 5.12
CA LYS A 368 -5.86 25.72 6.53
C LYS A 368 -5.72 24.47 7.40
N PHE A 369 -5.45 23.29 6.83
CA PHE A 369 -5.18 22.09 7.64
C PHE A 369 -3.95 22.31 8.53
N ASN A 370 -4.09 21.95 9.81
CA ASN A 370 -3.00 22.04 10.76
C ASN A 370 -2.27 20.70 10.89
N LEU A 371 -0.94 20.74 10.79
CA LEU A 371 -0.08 19.58 11.07
C LEU A 371 0.58 19.67 12.45
N ILE A 372 0.40 20.77 13.18
CA ILE A 372 0.87 20.89 14.57
C ILE A 372 -0.10 20.13 15.45
N LEU A 373 0.44 19.21 16.26
CA LEU A 373 -0.36 18.41 17.18
C LEU A 373 -0.85 19.30 18.35
N PRO A 374 -2.04 19.02 18.93
CA PRO A 374 -2.55 19.79 20.08
C PRO A 374 -1.57 19.89 21.25
N GLU A 375 -0.84 18.81 21.53
CA GLU A 375 0.20 18.76 22.57
C GLU A 375 1.36 19.73 22.28
N GLU A 376 1.74 19.91 21.01
CA GLU A 376 2.81 20.84 20.60
C GLU A 376 2.35 22.30 20.71
N THR A 377 1.05 22.58 20.54
CA THR A 377 0.50 23.93 20.74
C THR A 377 0.49 24.36 22.21
N GLU A 378 0.17 23.46 23.14
CA GLU A 378 0.20 23.74 24.59
C GLU A 378 1.63 24.07 25.05
N GLU A 379 2.63 23.31 24.58
CA GLU A 379 4.05 23.58 24.87
C GLU A 379 4.52 24.93 24.30
N LEU A 380 4.08 25.29 23.09
CA LEU A 380 4.40 26.58 22.47
C LEU A 380 3.77 27.76 23.23
N GLU A 381 2.52 27.61 23.68
CA GLU A 381 1.83 28.61 24.49
C GLU A 381 2.55 28.81 25.84
N ASP A 382 2.96 27.73 26.50
CA ASP A 382 3.74 27.79 27.74
C ASP A 382 5.11 28.47 27.56
N VAL A 383 5.81 28.21 26.46
CA VAL A 383 7.09 28.86 26.13
C VAL A 383 6.90 30.36 25.83
N ILE A 384 5.84 30.72 25.11
CA ILE A 384 5.50 32.13 24.82
C ILE A 384 5.12 32.86 26.12
N PHE A 385 4.33 32.22 26.98
CA PHE A 385 3.93 32.78 28.28
C PHE A 385 5.13 32.97 29.21
N CYS A 386 6.06 32.01 29.25
CA CYS A 386 7.33 32.13 29.98
C CYS A 386 8.18 33.29 29.45
N ARG A 387 8.29 33.48 28.13
CA ARG A 387 9.02 34.62 27.55
C ARG A 387 8.36 35.96 27.85
N GLN A 388 7.04 36.05 27.82
CA GLN A 388 6.32 37.30 28.17
C GLN A 388 6.46 37.63 29.65
N SER A 389 6.48 36.64 30.54
CA SER A 389 6.70 36.86 31.98
C SER A 389 8.12 37.37 32.32
N HIS A 390 9.11 37.06 31.49
CA HIS A 390 10.47 37.61 31.62
C HIS A 390 10.60 39.04 31.08
N ILE A 391 9.83 39.42 30.05
CA ILE A 391 9.84 40.78 29.49
C ILE A 391 9.08 41.78 30.38
N ILE A 392 8.20 41.32 31.26
CA ILE A 392 7.48 42.17 32.22
C ILE A 392 8.30 42.41 33.52
N ASN A 393 9.42 41.69 33.71
CA ASN A 393 10.29 41.79 34.89
C ASN A 393 11.66 42.45 34.63
N GLU A 394 11.87 43.06 33.45
CA GLU A 394 12.94 44.02 33.15
C GLU A 394 12.34 45.41 32.95
#